data_AF-A0AAJ1Y1P6-F1
#
_entry.id   AF-A0AAJ1Y1P6-F1
#
_cell.length_a   1.000
_cell.length_b   1.000
_cell.length_c   1.000
_cell.angle_alpha   90.00
_cell.angle_beta   90.00
_cell.angle_gamma   90.00
#
_symmetry.space_group_name_H-M   'P 1'
#
loop_
_entity.id
_entity.type
_entity.pdbx_description
1 polymer ?
#
loop_
_entity_poly.entity_id
_entity_poly.type
_entity_poly.pdbx_seq_one_letter_code
_entity_poly.pdbx_strand_id
1 'polypeptide(L)'
;MDEKRKDKIQRLLALANDANDEESMTALAKAQELMLAYGIDEEEVFHYQQHQRQEKVIDKVIYKGRPHKWVYRLAGIIAKNFRVKNYYQSSSDIELHYVGLTTDVEIAEITFLYAKGSVAFCSKEFMKQPEIKRKYKRKWQLKQDYIEGYLTALSSVFEAQVLTNGYELALQLPVAVHEEVSKLGLVKGKDTSHHVENFDAFHSGYQEGLQFKSKELIN
;
A
#
# COMPACT_ATOMS: atom_id res chain seq x y z
N MET A 1 17.33 -29.09 -14.32
CA MET A 1 16.56 -30.32 -13.95
C MET A 1 16.14 -30.29 -12.49
N ASP A 2 16.99 -29.78 -11.59
CA ASP A 2 16.66 -29.67 -10.15
C ASP A 2 15.48 -28.77 -9.81
N GLU A 3 15.34 -27.60 -10.45
CA GLU A 3 14.24 -26.68 -10.12
C GLU A 3 12.86 -27.31 -10.33
N LYS A 4 12.67 -28.08 -11.41
CA LYS A 4 11.40 -28.79 -11.66
C LYS A 4 11.11 -29.88 -10.62
N ARG A 5 12.16 -30.49 -10.04
CA ARG A 5 12.04 -31.49 -8.98
C ARG A 5 11.66 -30.82 -7.66
N LYS A 6 12.31 -29.71 -7.33
CA LYS A 6 12.01 -28.88 -6.16
C LYS A 6 10.59 -28.28 -6.20
N ASP A 7 10.16 -27.78 -7.36
CA ASP A 7 8.78 -27.28 -7.59
C ASP A 7 7.72 -28.38 -7.37
N LYS A 8 7.99 -29.59 -7.85
CA LYS A 8 7.06 -30.71 -7.67
C LYS A 8 6.95 -31.14 -6.21
N ILE A 9 8.06 -31.20 -5.48
CA ILE A 9 8.09 -31.51 -4.05
C ILE A 9 7.34 -30.42 -3.26
N GLN A 10 7.56 -29.15 -3.58
CA GLN A 10 6.89 -28.01 -2.94
C GLN A 10 5.37 -28.06 -3.09
N ARG A 11 4.86 -28.38 -4.29
CA ARG A 11 3.40 -28.48 -4.52
C ARG A 11 2.77 -29.59 -3.70
N LEU A 12 3.47 -30.72 -3.53
CA LEU A 12 3.00 -31.82 -2.70
C LEU A 12 2.99 -31.47 -1.21
N LEU A 13 4.01 -30.76 -0.72
CA LEU A 13 4.05 -30.26 0.66
C LEU A 13 2.97 -29.21 0.93
N ALA A 14 2.68 -28.33 -0.04
CA ALA A 14 1.59 -27.36 0.08
C ALA A 14 0.22 -28.06 0.13
N LEU A 15 -0.02 -29.03 -0.77
CA LEU A 15 -1.24 -29.83 -0.80
C LEU A 15 -1.46 -30.59 0.52
N ALA A 16 -0.39 -31.14 1.09
CA ALA A 16 -0.43 -31.84 2.38
C ALA A 16 -0.76 -30.92 3.57
N ASN A 17 -0.58 -29.60 3.44
CA ASN A 17 -0.77 -28.65 4.53
C ASN A 17 -2.13 -27.93 4.45
N ASP A 18 -2.83 -28.01 3.31
CA ASP A 18 -4.11 -27.33 3.07
C ASP A 18 -5.33 -28.11 3.61
N ALA A 19 -5.19 -29.42 3.91
CA ALA A 19 -6.26 -30.25 4.45
C ALA A 19 -5.72 -31.33 5.42
N ASN A 20 -6.63 -31.98 6.15
CA ASN A 20 -6.30 -33.07 7.08
C ASN A 20 -7.04 -34.35 6.71
N ASP A 21 -6.93 -34.72 5.43
CA ASP A 21 -7.57 -35.88 4.82
C ASP A 21 -6.55 -36.90 4.29
N GLU A 22 -7.06 -38.02 3.80
CA GLU A 22 -6.26 -39.13 3.27
C GLU A 22 -5.40 -38.70 2.06
N GLU A 23 -5.88 -37.73 1.29
CA GLU A 23 -5.17 -37.13 0.17
C GLU A 23 -3.94 -36.32 0.63
N SER A 24 -4.08 -35.57 1.72
CA SER A 24 -3.00 -34.80 2.34
C SER A 24 -1.88 -35.70 2.87
N MET A 25 -2.24 -36.81 3.52
CA MET A 25 -1.27 -37.82 3.99
C MET A 25 -0.53 -38.49 2.84
N THR A 26 -1.25 -38.78 1.75
CA THR A 26 -0.66 -39.36 0.53
C THR A 26 0.30 -38.38 -0.15
N ALA A 27 -0.06 -37.10 -0.21
CA ALA A 27 0.78 -36.04 -0.76
C ALA A 27 2.07 -35.85 0.06
N LEU A 28 1.99 -35.88 1.39
CA LEU A 28 3.14 -35.78 2.28
C LEU A 28 4.11 -36.96 2.10
N ALA A 29 3.58 -38.19 2.09
CA ALA A 29 4.39 -39.40 1.86
C ALA A 29 5.10 -39.34 0.50
N LYS A 30 4.42 -38.85 -0.55
CA LYS A 30 5.01 -38.70 -1.88
C LYS A 30 6.09 -37.62 -1.93
N ALA A 31 5.91 -36.52 -1.20
CA ALA A 31 6.92 -35.47 -1.08
C ALA A 31 8.21 -36.02 -0.45
N GLN A 32 8.09 -36.74 0.67
CA GLN A 32 9.22 -37.36 1.37
C GLN A 32 9.96 -38.39 0.50
N GLU A 33 9.22 -39.23 -0.22
CA GLU A 33 9.79 -40.20 -1.16
C GLU A 33 10.62 -39.51 -2.26
N LEU A 34 10.11 -38.40 -2.83
CA LEU A 34 10.81 -37.65 -3.87
C LEU A 34 12.03 -36.90 -3.34
N MET A 35 11.98 -36.39 -2.11
CA MET A 35 13.14 -35.77 -1.45
C MET A 35 14.29 -36.78 -1.31
N LEU A 36 13.99 -37.98 -0.82
CA LEU A 36 14.97 -39.07 -0.70
C LEU A 36 15.50 -39.53 -2.06
N ALA A 37 14.62 -39.72 -3.04
CA ALA A 37 15.00 -40.18 -4.38
C ALA A 37 15.91 -39.19 -5.13
N TYR A 38 15.77 -37.90 -4.85
CA TYR A 38 16.58 -36.85 -5.48
C TYR A 38 17.73 -36.36 -4.60
N GLY A 39 17.85 -36.85 -3.37
CA GLY A 39 18.87 -36.39 -2.41
C GLY A 39 18.72 -34.90 -2.07
N ILE A 40 17.48 -34.41 -1.99
CA ILE A 40 17.16 -33.01 -1.72
C ILE A 40 16.80 -32.90 -0.24
N ASP A 41 17.58 -32.15 0.51
CA ASP A 41 17.29 -31.89 1.93
C ASP A 41 16.11 -30.94 2.12
N GLU A 42 15.49 -31.03 3.29
CA GLU A 42 14.34 -30.20 3.66
C GLU A 42 14.69 -28.70 3.59
N GLU A 43 15.90 -28.33 4.03
CA GLU A 43 16.43 -26.97 3.92
C GLU A 43 16.51 -26.49 2.46
N GLU A 44 16.86 -27.37 1.51
CA GLU A 44 16.90 -26.99 0.10
C GLU A 44 15.52 -26.75 -0.49
N VAL A 45 14.50 -27.48 -0.02
CA VAL A 45 13.09 -27.28 -0.40
C VAL A 45 12.56 -25.99 0.22
N PHE A 46 12.87 -25.72 1.49
CA PHE A 46 12.50 -24.47 2.16
C PHE A 46 13.18 -23.25 1.55
N HIS A 47 14.47 -23.34 1.22
CA HIS A 47 15.19 -22.28 0.51
C HIS A 47 14.65 -22.08 -0.90
N TYR A 48 14.23 -23.15 -1.59
CA TYR A 48 13.54 -23.05 -2.88
C TYR A 48 12.17 -22.37 -2.75
N GLN A 49 11.42 -22.67 -1.69
CA GLN A 49 10.15 -22.00 -1.34
C GLN A 49 10.37 -20.49 -1.11
N GLN A 50 11.50 -20.13 -0.49
CA GLN A 50 11.96 -18.74 -0.36
C GLN A 50 12.30 -18.13 -1.72
N HIS A 51 13.00 -18.83 -2.61
CA HIS A 51 13.38 -18.33 -3.93
C HIS A 51 12.17 -18.15 -4.87
N GLN A 52 11.15 -19.01 -4.81
CA GLN A 52 9.91 -18.82 -5.58
C GLN A 52 8.99 -17.72 -5.01
N ARG A 53 9.06 -17.44 -3.70
CA ARG A 53 8.32 -16.34 -3.03
C ARG A 53 9.16 -15.08 -2.80
N GLN A 54 10.33 -14.95 -3.44
CA GLN A 54 11.07 -13.69 -3.44
C GLN A 54 10.41 -12.75 -4.44
N GLU A 55 9.24 -12.21 -4.08
CA GLU A 55 8.91 -10.89 -4.60
C GLU A 55 10.08 -9.97 -4.23
N LYS A 56 10.75 -9.47 -5.26
CA LYS A 56 11.88 -8.59 -5.09
C LYS A 56 11.40 -7.34 -4.35
N VAL A 57 12.15 -6.90 -3.34
CA VAL A 57 11.94 -5.58 -2.78
C VAL A 57 12.37 -4.56 -3.83
N ILE A 58 11.43 -3.72 -4.26
CA ILE A 58 11.69 -2.65 -5.21
C ILE A 58 11.57 -1.30 -4.53
N ASP A 59 12.30 -0.32 -5.05
CA ASP A 59 12.17 1.09 -4.71
C ASP A 59 11.68 1.82 -5.97
N LYS A 60 10.46 2.35 -5.92
CA LYS A 60 9.77 2.94 -7.06
C LYS A 60 9.42 4.40 -6.80
N VAL A 61 9.78 5.27 -7.74
CA VAL A 61 9.33 6.66 -7.77
C VAL A 61 7.87 6.72 -8.22
N ILE A 62 6.97 7.12 -7.31
CA ILE A 62 5.53 7.25 -7.57
C ILE A 62 5.11 8.67 -7.97
N TYR A 63 5.98 9.65 -7.73
CA TYR A 63 5.75 11.04 -8.10
C TYR A 63 7.08 11.79 -8.21
N LYS A 64 7.19 12.65 -9.23
CA LYS A 64 8.33 13.56 -9.42
C LYS A 64 7.84 14.98 -9.69
N GLY A 65 8.39 15.97 -9.00
CA GLY A 65 8.13 17.38 -9.23
C GLY A 65 8.10 18.20 -7.95
N ARG A 66 7.09 19.07 -7.81
CA ARG A 66 6.90 19.96 -6.64
C ARG A 66 5.58 19.64 -5.95
N PRO A 67 5.54 18.61 -5.10
CA PRO A 67 4.30 18.18 -4.47
C PRO A 67 3.83 19.21 -3.46
N HIS A 68 2.51 19.45 -3.44
CA HIS A 68 1.87 20.15 -2.32
C HIS A 68 1.95 19.28 -1.05
N LYS A 69 1.90 19.90 0.13
CA LYS A 69 1.95 19.20 1.43
C LYS A 69 1.01 17.99 1.52
N TRP A 70 -0.23 18.15 1.04
CA TRP A 70 -1.24 17.09 1.06
C TRP A 70 -0.85 15.85 0.23
N VAL A 71 0.01 15.98 -0.79
CA VAL A 71 0.46 14.84 -1.61
C VAL A 71 1.38 13.92 -0.81
N TYR A 72 2.26 14.48 0.03
CA TYR A 72 3.07 13.69 0.97
C TYR A 72 2.19 12.95 1.98
N ARG A 73 1.18 13.65 2.51
CA ARG A 73 0.25 13.07 3.47
C ARG A 73 -0.57 11.93 2.86
N LEU A 74 -1.03 12.10 1.62
CA LEU A 74 -1.70 11.05 0.87
C LEU A 74 -0.78 9.83 0.66
N ALA A 75 0.48 10.04 0.26
CA ALA A 75 1.43 8.94 0.12
C ALA A 75 1.62 8.17 1.44
N GLY A 76 1.64 8.89 2.57
CA GLY A 76 1.68 8.29 3.90
C GLY A 76 0.44 7.48 4.25
N ILE A 77 -0.76 7.97 3.93
CA ILE A 77 -2.03 7.26 4.18
C ILE A 77 -2.09 5.96 3.38
N ILE A 78 -1.71 6.00 2.10
CA ILE A 78 -1.70 4.82 1.25
C ILE A 78 -0.64 3.81 1.75
N ALA A 79 0.59 4.25 2.01
CA ALA A 79 1.65 3.34 2.44
C ALA A 79 1.30 2.49 3.67
N LYS A 80 0.58 3.06 4.64
CA LYS A 80 0.10 2.35 5.84
C LYS A 80 -0.85 1.18 5.55
N ASN A 81 -1.50 1.16 4.39
CA ASN A 81 -2.55 0.21 4.03
C ASN A 81 -2.12 -0.81 2.96
N PHE A 82 -0.90 -0.70 2.43
CA PHE A 82 -0.42 -1.57 1.36
C PHE A 82 0.95 -2.18 1.66
N ARG A 83 1.34 -2.31 2.94
CA ARG A 83 2.59 -3.00 3.34
C ARG A 83 3.83 -2.44 2.64
N VAL A 84 3.84 -1.13 2.36
CA VAL A 84 4.98 -0.43 1.76
C VAL A 84 5.48 0.67 2.68
N LYS A 85 6.77 0.98 2.58
CA LYS A 85 7.35 2.17 3.18
C LYS A 85 7.33 3.31 2.18
N ASN A 86 6.93 4.50 2.62
CA ASN A 86 7.12 5.72 1.83
C ASN A 86 8.29 6.55 2.37
N TYR A 87 8.96 7.24 1.46
CA TYR A 87 9.88 8.32 1.77
C TYR A 87 9.90 9.32 0.61
N TYR A 88 10.64 10.42 0.77
CA TYR A 88 10.90 11.33 -0.34
C TYR A 88 12.38 11.69 -0.39
N GLN A 89 12.87 11.90 -1.60
CA GLN A 89 14.20 12.41 -1.86
C GLN A 89 14.10 13.82 -2.45
N SER A 90 14.95 14.72 -1.95
CA SER A 90 15.07 16.08 -2.50
C SER A 90 16.32 16.13 -3.37
N SER A 91 16.15 16.18 -4.68
CA SER A 91 17.25 16.45 -5.63
C SER A 91 16.96 17.76 -6.37
N SER A 92 17.00 17.77 -7.71
CA SER A 92 16.54 18.90 -8.53
C SER A 92 15.01 19.06 -8.50
N ASP A 93 14.31 17.94 -8.53
CA ASP A 93 12.89 17.80 -8.21
C ASP A 93 12.73 16.96 -6.93
N ILE A 94 11.54 17.01 -6.34
CA ILE A 94 11.18 16.13 -5.22
C ILE A 94 10.60 14.85 -5.81
N GLU A 95 11.18 13.73 -5.40
CA GLU A 95 10.71 12.38 -5.74
C GLU A 95 10.06 11.76 -4.51
N LEU A 96 8.85 11.22 -4.67
CA LEU A 96 8.19 10.41 -3.65
C LEU A 96 8.37 8.94 -4.03
N HIS A 97 8.73 8.12 -3.05
CA HIS A 97 9.08 6.72 -3.26
C HIS A 97 8.18 5.81 -2.45
N TYR A 98 7.91 4.63 -3.02
CA TYR A 98 7.46 3.46 -2.27
C TYR A 98 8.50 2.35 -2.35
N VAL A 99 8.80 1.77 -1.19
CA VAL A 99 9.66 0.60 -1.03
C VAL A 99 8.83 -0.54 -0.46
N GLY A 100 8.83 -1.67 -1.15
CA GLY A 100 8.00 -2.82 -0.80
C GLY A 100 8.24 -3.99 -1.74
N LEU A 101 7.49 -5.08 -1.51
CA LEU A 101 7.42 -6.17 -2.47
C LEU A 101 6.78 -5.65 -3.77
N THR A 102 7.16 -6.20 -4.92
CA THR A 102 6.71 -5.72 -6.24
C THR A 102 5.20 -5.54 -6.32
N THR A 103 4.41 -6.54 -5.89
CA THR A 103 2.94 -6.47 -6.01
C THR A 103 2.33 -5.42 -5.08
N ASP A 104 2.81 -5.36 -3.83
CA ASP A 104 2.40 -4.37 -2.83
C ASP A 104 2.67 -2.93 -3.35
N VAL A 105 3.83 -2.69 -3.96
CA VAL A 105 4.21 -1.38 -4.53
C VAL A 105 3.35 -0.99 -5.72
N GLU A 106 3.06 -1.93 -6.62
CA GLU A 106 2.22 -1.67 -7.80
C GLU A 106 0.78 -1.30 -7.39
N ILE A 107 0.19 -2.05 -6.46
CA ILE A 107 -1.16 -1.77 -5.96
C ILE A 107 -1.18 -0.43 -5.20
N ALA A 108 -0.16 -0.17 -4.37
CA ALA A 108 -0.04 1.09 -3.65
C ALA A 108 0.08 2.30 -4.60
N GLU A 109 0.87 2.18 -5.68
CA GLU A 109 1.03 3.23 -6.68
C GLU A 109 -0.28 3.51 -7.41
N ILE A 110 -0.96 2.46 -7.91
CA ILE A 110 -2.25 2.59 -8.61
C ILE A 110 -3.25 3.30 -7.70
N THR A 111 -3.35 2.86 -6.44
CA THR A 111 -4.25 3.46 -5.45
C THR A 111 -3.89 4.91 -5.15
N PHE A 112 -2.59 5.21 -5.03
CA PHE A 112 -2.11 6.57 -4.83
C PHE A 112 -2.47 7.50 -6.00
N LEU A 113 -2.25 7.07 -7.24
CA LEU A 113 -2.57 7.85 -8.44
C LEU A 113 -4.08 8.11 -8.54
N TYR A 114 -4.89 7.09 -8.29
CA TYR A 114 -6.34 7.22 -8.26
C TYR A 114 -6.81 8.18 -7.15
N ALA A 115 -6.35 7.98 -5.91
CA ALA A 115 -6.69 8.84 -4.78
C ALA A 115 -6.27 10.29 -5.01
N LYS A 116 -5.07 10.51 -5.56
CA LYS A 116 -4.56 11.85 -5.91
C LYS A 116 -5.44 12.52 -6.96
N GLY A 117 -5.85 11.78 -7.98
CA GLY A 117 -6.80 12.24 -8.99
C GLY A 117 -8.14 12.64 -8.39
N SER A 118 -8.70 11.79 -7.51
CA SER A 118 -9.97 12.07 -6.82
C SER A 118 -9.89 13.31 -5.94
N VAL A 119 -8.86 13.45 -5.10
CA VAL A 119 -8.65 14.65 -4.26
C VAL A 119 -8.54 15.91 -5.11
N ALA A 120 -7.78 15.85 -6.22
CA ALA A 120 -7.61 16.98 -7.13
C ALA A 120 -8.93 17.38 -7.81
N PHE A 121 -9.72 16.39 -8.25
CA PHE A 121 -11.02 16.61 -8.87
C PHE A 121 -12.03 17.19 -7.86
N CYS A 122 -12.24 16.51 -6.74
CA CYS A 122 -13.22 16.90 -5.73
C CYS A 122 -12.92 18.27 -5.13
N SER A 123 -11.65 18.55 -4.82
CA SER A 123 -11.25 19.88 -4.35
C SER A 123 -11.45 20.98 -5.41
N LYS A 124 -11.32 20.66 -6.70
CA LYS A 124 -11.61 21.60 -7.78
C LYS A 124 -13.12 21.87 -7.89
N GLU A 125 -13.96 20.84 -7.78
CA GLU A 125 -15.42 20.99 -7.81
C GLU A 125 -15.93 21.77 -6.60
N PHE A 126 -15.43 21.49 -5.40
CA PHE A 126 -15.71 22.28 -4.19
C PHE A 126 -15.40 23.76 -4.41
N MET A 127 -14.24 24.08 -4.97
CA MET A 127 -13.85 25.46 -5.24
C MET A 127 -14.70 26.16 -6.32
N LYS A 128 -15.47 25.40 -7.11
CA LYS A 128 -16.39 25.95 -8.11
C LYS A 128 -17.75 26.35 -7.55
N GLN A 129 -18.10 25.92 -6.34
CA GLN A 129 -19.40 26.20 -5.72
C GLN A 129 -19.62 27.72 -5.56
N PRO A 130 -20.85 28.23 -5.79
CA PRO A 130 -21.12 29.67 -5.75
C PRO A 130 -20.80 30.33 -4.40
N GLU A 131 -21.04 29.66 -3.27
CA GLU A 131 -20.70 30.21 -1.95
C GLU A 131 -19.19 30.33 -1.74
N ILE A 132 -18.41 29.39 -2.29
CA ILE A 132 -16.95 29.36 -2.17
C ILE A 132 -16.30 30.35 -3.15
N LYS A 133 -16.81 30.42 -4.38
CA LYS A 133 -16.31 31.36 -5.42
C LYS A 133 -16.31 32.81 -4.96
N ARG A 134 -17.33 33.21 -4.19
CA ARG A 134 -17.49 34.57 -3.64
C ARG A 134 -16.46 34.92 -2.55
N LYS A 135 -15.84 33.92 -1.90
CA LYS A 135 -14.87 34.11 -0.80
C LYS A 135 -13.43 34.33 -1.31
N TYR A 136 -13.15 35.43 -2.01
CA TYR A 136 -11.87 35.66 -2.71
C TYR A 136 -10.61 35.60 -1.82
N LYS A 137 -10.64 36.18 -0.62
CA LYS A 137 -9.45 36.34 0.25
C LYS A 137 -8.94 35.04 0.89
N ARG A 138 -9.77 33.98 1.00
CA ARG A 138 -9.44 32.74 1.74
C ARG A 138 -9.50 31.48 0.88
N LYS A 139 -9.45 31.62 -0.46
CA LYS A 139 -9.61 30.49 -1.39
C LYS A 139 -8.59 29.37 -1.19
N TRP A 140 -7.33 29.73 -0.93
CA TRP A 140 -6.28 28.74 -0.72
C TRP A 140 -6.51 27.94 0.57
N GLN A 141 -6.79 28.64 1.68
CA GLN A 141 -7.09 28.01 2.97
C GLN A 141 -8.32 27.10 2.90
N LEU A 142 -9.43 27.57 2.30
CA LEU A 142 -10.64 26.76 2.12
C LEU A 142 -10.36 25.47 1.33
N LYS A 143 -9.52 25.54 0.29
CA LYS A 143 -9.12 24.36 -0.46
C LYS A 143 -8.28 23.40 0.40
N GLN A 144 -7.34 23.91 1.20
CA GLN A 144 -6.53 23.05 2.07
C GLN A 144 -7.37 22.41 3.18
N ASP A 145 -8.27 23.16 3.82
CA ASP A 145 -9.19 22.64 4.84
C ASP A 145 -10.09 21.53 4.28
N TYR A 146 -10.62 21.73 3.06
CA TYR A 146 -11.37 20.69 2.34
C TYR A 146 -10.52 19.44 2.08
N ILE A 147 -9.31 19.61 1.53
CA ILE A 147 -8.42 18.47 1.26
C ILE A 147 -8.06 17.73 2.55
N GLU A 148 -7.83 18.46 3.63
CA GLU A 148 -7.52 17.92 4.96
C GLU A 148 -8.67 17.04 5.48
N GLY A 149 -9.92 17.50 5.32
CA GLY A 149 -11.12 16.72 5.60
C GLY A 149 -11.21 15.44 4.76
N TYR A 150 -10.99 15.57 3.46
CA TYR A 150 -11.00 14.43 2.54
C TYR A 150 -9.97 13.36 2.92
N LEU A 151 -8.72 13.77 3.18
CA LEU A 151 -7.65 12.84 3.55
C LEU A 151 -7.92 12.17 4.90
N THR A 152 -8.53 12.91 5.84
CA THR A 152 -8.93 12.36 7.14
C THR A 152 -10.00 11.28 6.97
N ALA A 153 -11.02 11.54 6.16
CA ALA A 153 -12.03 10.54 5.83
C ALA A 153 -11.41 9.32 5.13
N LEU A 154 -10.52 9.53 4.15
CA LEU A 154 -9.83 8.44 3.46
C LEU A 154 -9.04 7.54 4.43
N SER A 155 -8.28 8.14 5.37
CA SER A 155 -7.58 7.38 6.41
C SER A 155 -8.56 6.56 7.25
N SER A 156 -9.66 7.17 7.70
CA SER A 156 -10.68 6.49 8.50
C SER A 156 -11.35 5.33 7.77
N VAL A 157 -11.56 5.47 6.45
CA VAL A 157 -12.15 4.43 5.60
C VAL A 157 -11.24 3.21 5.49
N PHE A 158 -9.93 3.43 5.42
CA PHE A 158 -8.96 2.34 5.43
C PHE A 158 -8.86 1.70 6.81
N GLU A 159 -8.69 2.50 7.87
CA GLU A 159 -8.62 2.00 9.25
C GLU A 159 -9.85 1.15 9.61
N ALA A 160 -11.05 1.59 9.22
CA ALA A 160 -12.28 0.83 9.43
C ALA A 160 -12.28 -0.52 8.69
N GLN A 161 -11.71 -0.62 7.47
CA GLN A 161 -11.59 -1.91 6.77
C GLN A 161 -10.65 -2.86 7.49
N VAL A 162 -9.54 -2.34 7.99
CA VAL A 162 -8.55 -3.15 8.71
C VAL A 162 -9.18 -3.75 9.96
N LEU A 163 -9.90 -2.93 10.74
CA LEU A 163 -10.61 -3.36 11.93
C LEU A 163 -11.74 -4.35 11.62
N THR A 164 -12.56 -4.07 10.60
CA THR A 164 -13.72 -4.91 10.25
C THR A 164 -13.30 -6.28 9.75
N ASN A 165 -12.19 -6.36 9.00
CA ASN A 165 -11.73 -7.60 8.38
C ASN A 165 -10.62 -8.32 9.16
N GLY A 166 -10.09 -7.72 10.23
CA GLY A 166 -9.02 -8.29 11.05
C GLY A 166 -7.64 -8.34 10.36
N TYR A 167 -7.35 -7.41 9.45
CA TYR A 167 -6.12 -7.42 8.63
C TYR A 167 -4.90 -6.76 9.29
N GLU A 168 -4.98 -6.40 10.57
CA GLU A 168 -3.93 -5.65 11.28
C GLU A 168 -2.54 -6.31 11.18
N LEU A 169 -2.48 -7.62 11.40
CA LEU A 169 -1.23 -8.39 11.30
C LEU A 169 -0.76 -8.54 9.84
N ALA A 170 -1.71 -8.69 8.90
CA ALA A 170 -1.40 -8.87 7.49
C ALA A 170 -0.80 -7.61 6.85
N LEU A 171 -1.15 -6.42 7.36
CA LEU A 171 -0.66 -5.13 6.87
C LEU A 171 0.71 -4.71 7.41
N GLN A 172 1.34 -5.55 8.23
CA GLN A 172 2.71 -5.30 8.68
C GLN A 172 3.68 -5.31 7.50
N LEU A 173 4.66 -4.40 7.58
CA LEU A 173 5.72 -4.29 6.59
C LEU A 173 6.55 -5.59 6.60
N PRO A 174 6.78 -6.24 5.44
CA PRO A 174 7.55 -7.48 5.40
C PRO A 174 8.98 -7.31 5.90
N VAL A 175 9.56 -8.35 6.51
CA VAL A 175 10.92 -8.33 7.07
C VAL A 175 11.96 -7.92 6.02
N ALA A 176 11.88 -8.47 4.80
CA ALA A 176 12.76 -8.10 3.70
C ALA A 176 12.70 -6.60 3.37
N VAL A 177 11.51 -5.99 3.45
CA VAL A 177 11.33 -4.56 3.21
C VAL A 177 11.91 -3.74 4.37
N HIS A 178 11.75 -4.19 5.61
CA HIS A 178 12.37 -3.56 6.79
C HIS A 178 13.90 -3.50 6.68
N GLU A 179 14.54 -4.58 6.23
CA GLU A 179 15.98 -4.66 6.05
C GLU A 179 16.47 -3.67 4.97
N GLU A 180 15.80 -3.62 3.81
CA GLU A 180 16.13 -2.67 2.75
C GLU A 180 15.92 -1.21 3.18
N VAL A 181 14.80 -0.91 3.84
CA VAL A 181 14.52 0.45 4.34
C VAL A 181 15.56 0.91 5.36
N SER A 182 16.07 -0.01 6.18
CA SER A 182 17.10 0.32 7.18
C SER A 182 18.43 0.72 6.54
N LYS A 183 18.76 0.17 5.37
CA LYS A 183 19.97 0.52 4.61
C LYS A 183 19.91 1.93 4.01
N LEU A 184 18.71 2.50 3.84
CA LEU A 184 18.52 3.83 3.23
C LEU A 184 18.92 4.99 4.17
N GLY A 185 19.08 4.77 5.48
CA GLY A 185 19.48 5.82 6.42
C GLY A 185 18.50 7.00 6.50
N LEU A 186 17.19 6.73 6.40
CA LEU A 186 16.16 7.76 6.35
C LEU A 186 16.13 8.62 7.62
N VAL A 187 16.01 9.93 7.44
CA VAL A 187 15.87 10.92 8.52
C VAL A 187 14.44 11.47 8.61
N LYS A 188 14.12 12.15 9.72
CA LYS A 188 12.82 12.79 9.89
C LYS A 188 12.59 13.83 8.79
N GLY A 189 11.47 13.69 8.08
CA GLY A 189 11.07 14.60 7.02
C GLY A 189 10.52 15.93 7.53
N LYS A 190 10.18 16.80 6.57
CA LYS A 190 9.50 18.08 6.81
C LYS A 190 8.11 17.85 7.40
N ASP A 191 7.61 18.84 8.15
CA ASP A 191 6.22 18.85 8.60
C ASP A 191 5.26 19.09 7.41
N THR A 192 4.41 18.10 7.17
CA THR A 192 3.40 18.08 6.10
C THR A 192 1.98 18.28 6.65
N SER A 193 1.84 18.55 7.94
CA SER A 193 0.56 18.84 8.58
C SER A 193 -0.06 20.14 8.05
N HIS A 194 -1.39 20.18 8.13
CA HIS A 194 -2.22 21.33 7.81
C HIS A 194 -3.09 21.67 9.03
N HIS A 195 -3.14 22.94 9.39
CA HIS A 195 -4.01 23.42 10.46
C HIS A 195 -5.35 23.86 9.86
N VAL A 196 -6.43 23.21 10.30
CA VAL A 196 -7.79 23.49 9.82
C VAL A 196 -8.30 24.79 10.42
N GLU A 197 -8.70 25.73 9.56
CA GLU A 197 -9.31 27.00 10.00
C GLU A 197 -10.82 27.06 9.72
N ASN A 198 -11.30 26.37 8.68
CA ASN A 198 -12.71 26.33 8.31
C ASN A 198 -13.28 24.91 8.41
N PHE A 199 -14.04 24.68 9.49
CA PHE A 199 -14.67 23.37 9.76
C PHE A 199 -15.74 22.98 8.73
N ASP A 200 -16.44 23.94 8.10
CA ASP A 200 -17.45 23.63 7.08
C ASP A 200 -16.80 23.04 5.81
N ALA A 201 -15.68 23.64 5.38
CA ALA A 201 -14.88 23.15 4.26
C ALA A 201 -14.28 21.79 4.59
N PHE A 202 -13.73 21.63 5.78
CA PHE A 202 -13.25 20.34 6.28
C PHE A 202 -14.35 19.29 6.27
N HIS A 203 -15.53 19.59 6.81
CA HIS A 203 -16.65 18.64 6.87
C HIS A 203 -17.13 18.25 5.47
N SER A 204 -17.20 19.21 4.55
CA SER A 204 -17.53 18.96 3.14
C SER A 204 -16.52 18.03 2.48
N GLY A 205 -15.22 18.25 2.75
CA GLY A 205 -14.15 17.37 2.28
C GLY A 205 -14.25 15.97 2.87
N TYR A 206 -14.54 15.88 4.17
CA TYR A 206 -14.70 14.63 4.89
C TYR A 206 -15.85 13.79 4.31
N GLN A 207 -17.02 14.39 4.09
CA GLN A 207 -18.17 13.71 3.50
C GLN A 207 -17.86 13.15 2.11
N GLU A 208 -17.14 13.91 1.27
CA GLU A 208 -16.73 13.43 -0.06
C GLU A 208 -15.68 12.32 0.05
N GLY A 209 -14.73 12.42 0.98
CA GLY A 209 -13.69 11.41 1.20
C GLY A 209 -14.25 10.05 1.65
N LEU A 210 -15.37 10.03 2.39
CA LEU A 210 -16.07 8.79 2.75
C LEU A 210 -16.61 8.04 1.53
N GLN A 211 -16.92 8.76 0.44
CA GLN A 211 -17.44 8.21 -0.80
C GLN A 211 -16.36 7.67 -1.74
N PHE A 212 -15.10 7.64 -1.31
CA PHE A 212 -13.98 7.20 -2.13
C PHE A 212 -14.16 5.77 -2.69
N LYS A 213 -14.89 4.90 -1.99
CA LYS A 213 -15.25 3.54 -2.47
C LYS A 213 -16.56 3.47 -3.24
N SER A 214 -17.52 4.38 -2.98
CA SER A 214 -18.87 4.27 -3.57
C SER A 214 -18.90 4.62 -5.06
N LYS A 215 -17.83 5.21 -5.60
CA LYS A 215 -17.71 5.52 -7.04
C LYS A 215 -17.32 4.32 -7.92
N GLU A 216 -17.10 3.13 -7.34
CA GLU A 216 -16.89 1.86 -8.07
C GLU A 216 -18.13 0.96 -8.16
N LEU A 217 -19.31 1.41 -7.69
CA LEU A 217 -20.58 0.69 -7.90
C LEU A 217 -21.45 1.30 -9.02
N ILE A 218 -20.96 2.33 -9.70
CA ILE A 218 -21.65 2.96 -10.82
C ILE A 218 -20.62 3.27 -11.91
N ASN A 219 -20.25 2.24 -12.67
CA ASN A 219 -20.16 2.22 -14.14
C ASN A 219 -19.51 0.92 -14.62
#